data_AF-A0A9W6HVE5-F1
#
_entry.id   AF-A0A9W6HVE5-F1
#
_cell.length_a   1.000
_cell.length_b   1.000
_cell.length_c   1.000
_cell.angle_alpha   90.00
_cell.angle_beta   90.00
_cell.angle_gamma   90.00
#
_symmetry.space_group_name_H-M   'P 1'
#
loop_
_entity.id
_entity.type
_entity.pdbx_description
1 polymer ?
#
loop_
_entity_poly.entity_id
_entity_poly.type
_entity_poly.pdbx_seq_one_letter_code
_entity_poly.pdbx_strand_id
1 'polypeptide(L)'
;MHVFEAEHGVVLPEPYRTFVAEICDGSCSGPPDHGLVPLADLPDDWGDGRPQRVLASPFPLTEMWSWEEDPRPQEEVDLLLNPVFDHGSIVLGTDGCGMYWHLIVSGPHRGHVWQISGEGAGPFGAEFGFTTGDPGFAGWVKHWAAGKPWFDAA
;
A
#
# COMPACT_ATOMS: atom_id res chain seq x y z
N MET A 1 -5.16 -13.48 -12.19
CA MET A 1 -6.24 -12.84 -11.41
C MET A 1 -7.12 -13.82 -10.64
N HIS A 2 -8.08 -14.53 -11.25
CA HIS A 2 -9.02 -15.37 -10.47
C HIS A 2 -8.34 -16.47 -9.64
N VAL A 3 -7.22 -17.03 -10.12
CA VAL A 3 -6.40 -17.99 -9.35
C VAL A 3 -5.81 -17.31 -8.12
N PHE A 4 -5.12 -16.17 -8.29
CA PHE A 4 -4.58 -15.37 -7.18
C PHE A 4 -5.66 -14.99 -6.14
N GLU A 5 -6.80 -14.47 -6.60
CA GLU A 5 -7.93 -14.13 -5.74
C GLU A 5 -8.42 -15.34 -4.92
N ALA A 6 -8.51 -16.52 -5.55
CA ALA A 6 -8.91 -17.75 -4.88
C ALA A 6 -7.84 -18.28 -3.91
N GLU A 7 -6.56 -18.25 -4.28
CA GLU A 7 -5.43 -18.69 -3.46
C GLU A 7 -5.29 -17.85 -2.19
N HIS A 8 -5.54 -16.55 -2.29
CA HIS A 8 -5.42 -15.61 -1.17
C HIS A 8 -6.74 -15.31 -0.45
N GLY A 9 -7.87 -15.84 -0.93
CA GLY A 9 -9.18 -15.65 -0.32
C GLY A 9 -9.67 -14.19 -0.34
N VAL A 10 -9.30 -13.43 -1.37
CA VAL A 10 -9.65 -12.01 -1.52
C VAL A 10 -10.24 -11.74 -2.90
N VAL A 11 -10.98 -10.63 -3.01
CA VAL A 11 -11.31 -10.02 -4.30
C VAL A 11 -10.56 -8.70 -4.36
N LEU A 12 -9.87 -8.41 -5.45
CA LEU A 12 -9.14 -7.16 -5.62
C LEU A 12 -10.13 -5.99 -5.76
N PRO A 13 -9.83 -4.80 -5.21
CA PRO A 13 -10.70 -3.64 -5.37
C PRO A 13 -10.61 -3.08 -6.79
N GLU A 14 -11.74 -2.62 -7.31
CA GLU A 14 -11.74 -1.79 -8.51
C GLU A 14 -11.22 -0.38 -8.18
N PRO A 15 -10.54 0.30 -9.12
CA PRO A 15 -10.29 -0.11 -10.50
C PRO A 15 -9.01 -0.94 -10.71
N TYR A 16 -8.27 -1.27 -9.63
CA TYR A 16 -7.00 -1.99 -9.74
C TYR A 16 -7.18 -3.40 -10.33
N ARG A 17 -8.25 -4.09 -9.95
CA ARG A 17 -8.61 -5.39 -10.53
C ARG A 17 -8.69 -5.31 -12.05
N THR A 18 -9.52 -4.41 -12.60
CA THR A 18 -9.62 -4.23 -14.07
C THR A 18 -8.28 -3.85 -14.70
N PHE A 19 -7.50 -2.96 -14.07
CA PHE A 19 -6.17 -2.57 -14.55
C PHE A 19 -5.25 -3.78 -14.76
N VAL A 20 -5.18 -4.69 -13.78
CA VAL A 20 -4.35 -5.91 -13.90
C VAL A 20 -4.86 -6.88 -14.96
N ALA A 21 -6.19 -7.03 -15.11
CA ALA A 21 -6.75 -7.93 -16.14
C ALA A 21 -6.53 -7.43 -17.56
N GLU A 22 -6.66 -6.12 -17.78
CA GLU A 22 -6.89 -5.57 -19.11
C GLU A 22 -5.77 -4.66 -19.61
N ILE A 23 -4.93 -4.13 -18.70
CA ILE A 23 -3.92 -3.12 -19.02
C ILE A 23 -2.51 -3.67 -18.75
N CYS A 24 -2.15 -3.92 -17.50
CA CYS A 24 -0.80 -4.37 -17.16
C CYS A 24 -0.72 -5.00 -15.76
N ASP A 25 0.10 -6.05 -15.63
CA ASP A 25 0.45 -6.68 -14.35
C ASP A 25 1.88 -6.27 -13.95
N GLY A 26 2.01 -5.03 -13.48
CA GLY A 26 3.29 -4.38 -13.21
C GLY A 26 3.83 -3.60 -14.40
N SER A 27 4.77 -2.69 -14.16
CA SER A 27 5.38 -1.84 -15.19
C SER A 27 6.67 -1.24 -14.68
N CYS A 28 7.72 -1.23 -15.52
CA CYS A 28 8.99 -0.54 -15.20
C CYS A 28 8.84 0.99 -15.16
N SER A 29 7.71 1.52 -15.63
CA SER A 29 7.32 2.91 -15.52
C SER A 29 6.01 3.00 -14.74
N GLY A 30 5.93 3.90 -13.77
CA GLY A 30 4.70 4.08 -13.03
C GLY A 30 4.96 4.87 -11.76
N PRO A 31 3.92 5.12 -10.97
CA PRO A 31 4.12 5.30 -9.56
C PRO A 31 4.34 3.93 -8.92
N PRO A 32 5.21 3.81 -7.91
CA PRO A 32 6.24 4.75 -7.45
C PRO A 32 7.45 4.85 -8.38
N ASP A 33 8.47 5.65 -8.03
CA ASP A 33 9.65 5.94 -8.87
C ASP A 33 10.41 4.70 -9.39
N HIS A 34 10.28 3.56 -8.71
CA HIS A 34 10.85 2.27 -9.12
C HIS A 34 9.89 1.38 -9.93
N GLY A 35 8.74 1.90 -10.35
CA GLY A 35 7.73 1.21 -11.14
C GLY A 35 6.68 0.46 -10.32
N LEU A 36 5.69 -0.06 -11.04
CA LEU A 36 4.63 -0.90 -10.50
C LEU A 36 5.10 -2.36 -10.41
N VAL A 37 4.99 -2.94 -9.24
CA VAL A 37 5.31 -4.36 -8.98
C VAL A 37 4.16 -5.25 -9.48
N PRO A 38 4.45 -6.38 -10.15
CA PRO A 38 3.44 -7.37 -10.52
C PRO A 38 2.66 -7.87 -9.30
N LEU A 39 1.39 -8.24 -9.50
CA LEU A 39 0.43 -8.58 -8.43
C LEU A 39 0.94 -9.63 -7.45
N ALA A 40 1.69 -10.63 -7.93
CA ALA A 40 2.18 -11.74 -7.12
C ALA A 40 3.60 -11.52 -6.57
N ASP A 41 4.23 -10.39 -6.91
CA ASP A 41 5.63 -10.11 -6.60
C ASP A 41 5.75 -9.07 -5.47
N LEU A 42 6.98 -8.88 -5.00
CA LEU A 42 7.35 -7.87 -4.01
C LEU A 42 8.56 -7.09 -4.53
N PRO A 43 8.75 -5.82 -4.11
CA PRO A 43 9.95 -5.07 -4.42
C PRO A 43 11.23 -5.79 -3.98
N ASP A 44 12.32 -5.62 -4.73
CA ASP A 44 13.63 -6.21 -4.41
C ASP A 44 14.15 -5.79 -3.02
N ASP A 45 13.77 -4.59 -2.55
CA ASP A 45 14.16 -4.05 -1.25
C ASP A 45 13.19 -4.42 -0.12
N TRP A 46 12.18 -5.27 -0.35
CA TRP A 46 11.21 -5.72 0.67
C TRP A 46 11.89 -6.46 1.85
N GLY A 47 13.05 -7.07 1.58
CA GLY A 47 13.87 -7.76 2.57
C GLY A 47 13.57 -9.26 2.68
N ASP A 48 14.64 -10.06 2.73
CA ASP A 48 14.56 -11.50 2.89
C ASP A 48 14.09 -11.88 4.30
N GLY A 49 13.19 -12.87 4.41
CA GLY A 49 12.79 -13.47 5.69
C GLY A 49 11.58 -12.86 6.39
N ARG A 50 10.83 -11.96 5.73
CA ARG A 50 9.52 -11.54 6.24
C ARG A 50 8.50 -12.69 6.23
N PRO A 51 7.54 -12.71 7.16
CA PRO A 51 6.46 -13.68 7.15
C PRO A 51 5.68 -13.67 5.83
N GLN A 52 5.00 -14.78 5.53
CA GLN A 52 4.07 -14.79 4.42
C GLN A 52 2.91 -13.84 4.71
N ARG A 53 2.59 -12.99 3.74
CA ARG A 53 1.50 -12.02 3.83
C ARG A 53 0.14 -12.70 3.86
N VAL A 54 -0.78 -12.16 4.66
CA VAL A 54 -2.12 -12.72 4.90
C VAL A 54 -3.18 -11.75 4.38
N LEU A 55 -3.44 -11.79 3.08
CA LEU A 55 -4.34 -10.84 2.40
C LEU A 55 -5.78 -10.87 2.90
N ALA A 56 -6.28 -12.01 3.35
CA ALA A 56 -7.64 -12.15 3.85
C ALA A 56 -7.83 -11.56 5.27
N SER A 57 -6.75 -11.37 6.03
CA SER A 57 -6.81 -10.67 7.31
C SER A 57 -7.04 -9.18 7.08
N PRO A 58 -7.85 -8.49 7.90
CA PRO A 58 -8.07 -7.07 7.75
C PRO A 58 -6.76 -6.28 7.99
N PHE A 59 -6.50 -5.30 7.14
CA PHE A 59 -5.48 -4.29 7.41
C PHE A 59 -5.82 -3.56 8.72
N PRO A 60 -4.87 -3.40 9.65
CA PRO A 60 -5.18 -3.02 11.03
C PRO A 60 -5.39 -1.53 11.25
N LEU A 61 -4.88 -0.65 10.36
CA LEU A 61 -4.93 0.80 10.57
C LEU A 61 -6.17 1.41 9.91
N THR A 62 -6.75 2.38 10.62
CA THR A 62 -7.84 3.24 10.10
C THR A 62 -7.50 4.72 10.05
N GLU A 63 -6.32 5.08 10.54
CA GLU A 63 -5.79 6.44 10.56
C GLU A 63 -4.26 6.39 10.43
N MET A 64 -3.65 7.52 10.10
CA MET A 64 -2.19 7.63 10.07
C MET A 64 -1.61 7.25 11.43
N TRP A 65 -0.51 6.50 11.41
CA TRP A 65 0.24 6.18 12.60
C TRP A 65 1.74 6.43 12.37
N SER A 66 2.28 7.42 13.08
CA SER A 66 3.73 7.61 13.24
C SER A 66 4.17 6.80 14.45
N TRP A 67 4.94 5.75 14.23
CA TRP A 67 5.42 4.93 15.34
C TRP A 67 6.70 5.49 15.97
N GLU A 68 7.46 6.36 15.27
CA GLU A 68 8.54 7.13 15.89
C GLU A 68 8.03 8.10 16.97
N GLU A 69 6.81 8.59 16.82
CA GLU A 69 6.16 9.50 17.76
C GLU A 69 5.25 8.77 18.77
N ASP A 70 5.24 7.43 18.76
CA ASP A 70 4.37 6.66 19.64
C ASP A 70 4.87 6.69 21.10
N PRO A 71 4.00 7.03 22.07
CA PRO A 71 4.42 7.11 23.47
C PRO A 71 4.58 5.72 24.14
N ARG A 72 4.18 4.63 23.49
CA ARG A 72 4.31 3.27 24.02
C ARG A 72 5.77 2.80 23.98
N PRO A 73 6.16 1.82 24.83
CA PRO A 73 7.46 1.18 24.73
C PRO A 73 7.70 0.56 23.35
N GLN A 74 8.94 0.60 22.87
CA GLN A 74 9.31 0.10 21.55
C GLN A 74 8.90 -1.37 21.35
N GLU A 75 9.05 -2.21 22.37
CA GLU A 75 8.70 -3.62 22.28
C GLU A 75 7.20 -3.85 22.07
N GLU A 76 6.35 -2.94 22.58
CA GLU A 76 4.90 -2.99 22.34
C GLU A 76 4.56 -2.53 20.92
N VAL A 77 5.26 -1.49 20.43
CA VAL A 77 5.11 -0.99 19.07
C VAL A 77 5.51 -2.07 18.05
N ASP A 78 6.67 -2.71 18.24
CA ASP A 78 7.19 -3.74 17.33
C ASP A 78 6.20 -4.91 17.14
N LEU A 79 5.47 -5.29 18.19
CA LEU A 79 4.45 -6.35 18.12
C LEU A 79 3.24 -5.95 17.26
N LEU A 80 2.95 -4.65 17.18
CA LEU A 80 1.84 -4.09 16.39
C LEU A 80 2.23 -3.76 14.96
N LEU A 81 3.53 -3.64 14.66
CA LEU A 81 4.03 -3.32 13.31
C LEU A 81 3.88 -4.48 12.33
N ASN A 82 4.13 -5.73 12.75
CA ASN A 82 4.11 -6.87 11.81
C ASN A 82 2.79 -6.97 11.01
N PRO A 83 1.60 -6.89 11.65
CA PRO A 83 0.33 -6.89 10.91
C PRO A 83 0.17 -5.75 9.88
N VAL A 84 0.83 -4.61 10.07
CA VAL A 84 0.72 -3.45 9.16
C VAL A 84 1.33 -3.77 7.78
N PHE A 85 2.43 -4.53 7.75
CA PHE A 85 3.07 -4.92 6.48
C PHE A 85 2.43 -6.17 5.85
N ASP A 86 1.93 -7.07 6.69
CA ASP A 86 1.56 -8.43 6.26
C ASP A 86 0.08 -8.61 5.99
N HIS A 87 -0.81 -7.87 6.64
CA HIS A 87 -2.26 -8.10 6.53
C HIS A 87 -2.93 -7.21 5.50
N GLY A 88 -3.90 -7.78 4.80
CA GLY A 88 -4.96 -7.03 4.14
C GLY A 88 -4.54 -6.10 3.02
N SER A 89 -3.33 -6.22 2.48
CA SER A 89 -2.82 -5.33 1.44
C SER A 89 -1.96 -6.05 0.41
N ILE A 90 -1.86 -5.52 -0.81
CA ILE A 90 -0.83 -5.90 -1.80
C ILE A 90 0.18 -4.77 -1.94
N VAL A 91 1.42 -5.05 -2.37
CA VAL A 91 2.44 -4.00 -2.58
C VAL A 91 2.38 -3.56 -4.04
N LEU A 92 2.14 -2.27 -4.27
CA LEU A 92 2.12 -1.66 -5.59
C LEU A 92 3.53 -1.30 -6.07
N GLY A 93 4.45 -0.99 -5.15
CA GLY A 93 5.85 -0.68 -5.44
C GLY A 93 6.56 0.01 -4.29
N THR A 94 7.78 0.48 -4.55
CA THR A 94 8.65 1.21 -3.60
C THR A 94 9.10 2.57 -4.16
N ASP A 95 9.14 3.61 -3.31
CA ASP A 95 9.89 4.86 -3.59
C ASP A 95 11.37 4.75 -3.12
N GLY A 96 11.81 3.54 -2.74
CA GLY A 96 13.11 3.28 -2.14
C GLY A 96 13.12 3.54 -0.63
N CYS A 97 14.27 3.29 0.00
CA CYS A 97 14.49 3.51 1.44
C CYS A 97 13.46 2.82 2.36
N GLY A 98 12.83 1.72 1.91
CA GLY A 98 11.80 1.03 2.69
C GLY A 98 10.44 1.71 2.68
N MET A 99 10.18 2.65 1.76
CA MET A 99 8.88 3.29 1.57
C MET A 99 8.06 2.53 0.53
N TYR A 100 7.07 1.79 1.00
CA TYR A 100 6.23 0.94 0.15
C TYR A 100 4.83 1.53 -0.01
N TRP A 101 4.31 1.45 -1.23
CA TRP A 101 2.92 1.77 -1.52
C TRP A 101 2.09 0.51 -1.49
N HIS A 102 1.08 0.49 -0.62
CA HIS A 102 0.20 -0.63 -0.40
C HIS A 102 -1.20 -0.31 -0.92
N LEU A 103 -1.82 -1.25 -1.62
CA LEU A 103 -3.27 -1.21 -1.88
C LEU A 103 -3.98 -2.10 -0.88
N ILE A 104 -4.92 -1.55 -0.11
CA ILE A 104 -5.68 -2.31 0.88
C ILE A 104 -6.75 -3.13 0.18
N VAL A 105 -6.74 -4.44 0.40
CA VAL A 105 -7.66 -5.42 -0.21
C VAL A 105 -8.67 -6.00 0.79
N SER A 106 -8.38 -5.90 2.10
CA SER A 106 -9.25 -6.40 3.18
C SER A 106 -9.24 -5.46 4.38
N GLY A 107 -10.40 -5.27 5.02
CA GLY A 107 -10.57 -4.41 6.19
C GLY A 107 -11.26 -3.06 5.89
N PRO A 108 -11.38 -2.17 6.88
CA PRO A 108 -12.18 -0.94 6.76
C PRO A 108 -11.68 0.02 5.68
N HIS A 109 -10.37 0.01 5.38
CA HIS A 109 -9.76 0.87 4.36
C HIS A 109 -9.65 0.20 2.98
N ARG A 110 -10.35 -0.91 2.72
CA ARG A 110 -10.31 -1.58 1.42
C ARG A 110 -10.55 -0.60 0.26
N GLY A 111 -9.66 -0.63 -0.73
CA GLY A 111 -9.67 0.25 -1.91
C GLY A 111 -8.79 1.49 -1.77
N HIS A 112 -8.36 1.85 -0.56
CA HIS A 112 -7.41 2.94 -0.34
C HIS A 112 -5.97 2.48 -0.60
N VAL A 113 -5.14 3.45 -0.99
CA VAL A 113 -3.69 3.30 -1.08
C VAL A 113 -3.06 3.87 0.19
N TRP A 114 -2.05 3.22 0.71
CA TRP A 114 -1.28 3.65 1.89
C TRP A 114 0.20 3.67 1.57
N GLN A 115 0.93 4.66 2.10
CA GLN A 115 2.39 4.59 2.19
C GLN A 115 2.76 3.99 3.54
N ILE A 116 3.67 3.02 3.55
CA ILE A 116 4.18 2.38 4.76
C ILE A 116 5.71 2.44 4.67
N SER A 117 6.36 3.09 5.65
CA SER A 117 7.81 3.30 5.68
C SER A 117 8.46 2.65 6.90
N GLY A 118 9.65 3.09 7.30
CA GLY A 118 10.30 2.72 8.56
C GLY A 118 9.90 3.61 9.74
N GLU A 119 9.15 4.68 9.50
CA GLU A 119 8.80 5.73 10.47
C GLU A 119 7.29 5.81 10.75
N GLY A 120 6.47 5.45 9.76
CA GLY A 120 5.03 5.49 9.90
C GLY A 120 4.26 4.87 8.73
N ALA A 121 2.95 4.90 8.86
CA ALA A 121 2.02 4.55 7.78
C ALA A 121 0.92 5.61 7.67
N GLY A 122 0.61 6.01 6.43
CA GLY A 122 -0.39 7.04 6.14
C GLY A 122 -1.22 6.72 4.90
N PRO A 123 -2.54 7.01 4.91
CA PRO A 123 -3.39 6.82 3.75
C PRO A 123 -3.19 7.93 2.71
N PHE A 124 -3.30 7.57 1.43
CA PHE A 124 -3.36 8.50 0.32
C PHE A 124 -4.80 8.87 -0.01
N GLY A 125 -5.07 10.18 -0.10
CA GLY A 125 -6.35 10.74 -0.51
C GLY A 125 -6.64 12.06 0.18
N ALA A 126 -7.30 12.97 -0.52
CA ALA A 126 -7.61 14.31 -0.02
C ALA A 126 -8.48 14.31 1.24
N GLU A 127 -9.30 13.29 1.42
CA GLU A 127 -10.11 13.11 2.64
C GLU A 127 -9.27 12.92 3.91
N PHE A 128 -8.00 12.50 3.78
CA PHE A 128 -7.09 12.32 4.91
C PHE A 128 -6.22 13.56 5.19
N GLY A 129 -6.29 14.58 4.33
CA GLY A 129 -5.64 15.88 4.56
C GLY A 129 -4.14 15.97 4.24
N PHE A 130 -3.52 14.90 3.73
CA PHE A 130 -2.09 14.88 3.41
C PHE A 130 -1.78 15.25 1.95
N THR A 131 -2.76 15.13 1.06
CA THR A 131 -2.61 15.31 -0.38
C THR A 131 -3.84 15.99 -0.98
N THR A 132 -3.73 16.54 -2.18
CA THR A 132 -4.86 17.02 -2.99
C THR A 132 -5.42 15.95 -3.94
N GLY A 133 -4.82 14.76 -3.97
CA GLY A 133 -5.22 13.66 -4.85
C GLY A 133 -6.53 12.97 -4.44
N ASP A 134 -7.29 12.50 -5.42
CA ASP A 134 -8.45 11.62 -5.17
C ASP A 134 -7.99 10.33 -4.47
N PRO A 135 -8.80 9.72 -3.59
CA PRO A 135 -8.43 8.47 -2.92
C PRO A 135 -8.35 7.28 -3.88
N GLY A 136 -7.70 6.22 -3.40
CA GLY A 136 -7.63 4.92 -4.06
C GLY A 136 -6.72 4.86 -5.29
N PHE A 137 -6.67 3.69 -5.92
CA PHE A 137 -5.65 3.38 -6.96
C PHE A 137 -5.65 4.36 -8.13
N ALA A 138 -6.81 4.67 -8.72
CA ALA A 138 -6.85 5.59 -9.86
C ALA A 138 -6.50 7.03 -9.50
N GLY A 139 -6.89 7.49 -8.30
CA GLY A 139 -6.52 8.82 -7.82
C GLY A 139 -5.01 8.93 -7.59
N TRP A 140 -4.43 7.90 -6.97
CA TRP A 140 -2.99 7.78 -6.78
C TRP A 140 -2.19 7.77 -8.09
N VAL A 141 -2.60 6.98 -9.09
CA VAL A 141 -1.97 6.98 -10.42
C VAL A 141 -2.07 8.35 -11.10
N LYS A 142 -3.24 9.00 -11.06
CA LYS A 142 -3.43 10.34 -11.66
C LYS A 142 -2.56 11.39 -11.00
N HIS A 143 -2.40 11.33 -9.68
CA HIS A 143 -1.60 12.28 -8.92
C HIS A 143 -0.13 12.22 -9.33
N TRP A 144 0.42 11.01 -9.43
CA TRP A 144 1.75 10.79 -9.97
C TRP A 144 1.89 11.24 -11.42
N ALA A 145 0.94 10.89 -12.29
CA ALA A 145 0.98 11.27 -13.69
C ALA A 145 0.95 12.79 -13.90
N ALA A 146 0.44 13.55 -12.93
CA ALA A 146 0.47 15.01 -12.92
C ALA A 146 1.81 15.60 -12.42
N GLY A 147 2.76 14.78 -11.98
CA GLY A 147 4.06 15.21 -11.46
C GLY A 147 3.98 15.96 -10.13
N LYS A 148 2.94 15.69 -9.33
CA LYS A 148 2.73 16.35 -8.04
C LYS A 148 3.54 15.65 -6.93
N PRO A 149 4.02 16.39 -5.91
CA PRO A 149 4.50 15.78 -4.68
C PRO A 149 3.40 14.92 -4.04
N TRP A 150 3.76 13.78 -3.44
CA TRP A 150 2.80 12.92 -2.75
C TRP A 150 2.05 13.65 -1.62
N PHE A 151 2.76 14.54 -0.93
CA PHE A 151 2.25 15.34 0.17
C PHE A 151 2.22 16.83 -0.22
N ASP A 152 1.13 17.26 -0.84
CA ASP A 152 0.96 18.62 -1.41
C ASP A 152 -0.18 19.42 -0.77
N ALA A 153 -0.83 18.88 0.27
CA ALA A 153 -1.76 19.63 1.10
C ALA A 153 -1.01 20.56 2.07
N ALA A 154 -1.58 21.74 2.33
CA ALA A 154 -0.99 22.82 3.13
C ALA A 154 -1.59 22.91 4.54
#